data_AF-A0A9E1GPU1-F1
#
_entry.id   AF-A0A9E1GPU1-F1
#
_cell.length_a   1.000
_cell.length_b   1.000
_cell.length_c   1.000
_cell.angle_alpha   90.00
_cell.angle_beta   90.00
_cell.angle_gamma   90.00
#
_symmetry.space_group_name_H-M   'P 1'
#
loop_
_entity.id
_entity.type
_entity.pdbx_description
1 polymer ?
#
loop_
_entity_poly.entity_id
_entity_poly.type
_entity_poly.pdbx_seq_one_letter_code
_entity_poly.pdbx_strand_id
1 'polypeptide(L)'
;MRRTHPANMFVCECITQSLFRLMKRKPYNKITVTDLVQEAGVSRNSFYRNYQSTEEIIRQFLEEKTSKWWSEFIAYPDRYPHVISEMFYHFLDMKEEIDLLYRAGLSHLLMEHIVLCGRQSLTGELKGQLQRHQLMKQNVTEDDSYEICY
;
A
#
# COMPACT_ATOMS: atom_id res chain seq x y z
N MET A 1 -10.83 -8.89 -0.49
CA MET A 1 -12.01 -8.01 -0.35
C MET A 1 -11.52 -6.58 -0.58
N ARG A 2 -12.04 -5.84 -1.58
CA ARG A 2 -11.54 -4.50 -1.93
C ARG A 2 -11.92 -3.49 -0.84
N ARG A 3 -10.96 -2.65 -0.42
CA ARG A 3 -11.14 -1.60 0.59
C ARG A 3 -11.76 -0.36 -0.03
N THR A 4 -13.07 -0.38 -0.27
CA THR A 4 -13.76 0.77 -0.89
C THR A 4 -14.29 1.77 0.14
N HIS A 5 -14.44 1.39 1.41
CA HIS A 5 -14.99 2.28 2.43
C HIS A 5 -13.89 3.20 3.03
N PRO A 6 -14.08 4.53 3.09
CA PRO A 6 -13.08 5.49 3.58
C PRO A 6 -12.56 5.18 4.99
N ALA A 7 -13.47 4.85 5.92
CA ALA A 7 -13.10 4.42 7.27
C ALA A 7 -12.16 3.19 7.30
N ASN A 8 -12.30 2.28 6.32
CA ASN A 8 -11.45 1.10 6.24
C ASN A 8 -10.05 1.44 5.71
N MET A 9 -9.94 2.40 4.78
CA MET A 9 -8.66 2.90 4.31
C MET A 9 -7.86 3.56 5.44
N PHE A 10 -8.51 4.41 6.24
CA PHE A 10 -7.89 5.05 7.40
C PHE A 10 -7.37 4.02 8.42
N VAL A 11 -8.16 2.99 8.73
CA VAL A 11 -7.73 1.89 9.62
C VAL A 11 -6.49 1.19 9.07
N CYS A 12 -6.44 0.91 7.77
CA CYS A 12 -5.31 0.25 7.12
C CYS A 12 -4.05 1.13 7.17
N GLU A 13 -4.19 2.43 6.91
CA GLU A 13 -3.08 3.39 7.04
C GLU A 13 -2.53 3.45 8.47
N CYS A 14 -3.41 3.54 9.48
CA CYS A 14 -3.00 3.52 10.89
C CYS A 14 -2.23 2.24 11.23
N ILE A 15 -2.71 1.08 10.78
CA ILE A 15 -2.04 -0.21 10.99
C ILE A 15 -0.66 -0.23 10.30
N THR A 16 -0.57 0.19 9.04
CA THR A 16 0.68 0.22 8.27
C THR A 16 1.73 1.12 8.92
N GLN A 17 1.36 2.35 9.28
CA GLN A 17 2.29 3.27 9.93
C GLN A 17 2.74 2.74 11.30
N SER A 18 1.83 2.14 12.08
CA SER A 18 2.15 1.53 13.36
C SER A 18 3.13 0.37 13.22
N LEU A 19 3.00 -0.46 12.18
CA LEU A 19 3.96 -1.53 11.92
C LEU A 19 5.37 -0.97 11.73
N PHE A 20 5.54 0.02 10.85
CA PHE A 20 6.86 0.62 10.62
C PHE A 20 7.41 1.35 11.85
N ARG A 21 6.58 2.02 12.65
CA ARG A 21 6.98 2.60 13.95
C ARG A 21 7.45 1.53 14.95
N LEU A 22 6.80 0.38 14.99
CA LEU A 22 7.21 -0.73 15.84
C LEU A 22 8.51 -1.38 15.35
N MET A 23 8.68 -1.54 14.03
CA MET A 23 9.92 -2.05 13.44
C MET A 23 11.14 -1.16 13.73
N LYS A 24 10.95 0.16 13.87
CA LYS A 24 12.00 1.09 14.30
C LYS A 24 12.46 0.86 15.76
N ARG A 25 11.65 0.21 16.61
CA ARG A 25 11.88 0.11 18.06
C ARG A 25 12.09 -1.32 18.57
N LYS A 26 11.65 -2.34 17.83
CA LYS A 26 11.82 -3.75 18.23
C LYS A 26 11.98 -4.71 17.04
N PRO A 27 12.61 -5.88 17.24
CA PRO A 27 12.76 -6.88 16.19
C PRO A 27 11.40 -7.31 15.62
N TYR A 28 11.31 -7.41 14.29
CA TYR A 28 10.07 -7.74 13.58
C TYR A 28 9.41 -9.03 14.08
N ASN A 29 10.21 -10.08 14.32
CA ASN A 29 9.74 -11.37 14.84
C ASN A 29 9.21 -11.33 16.28
N LYS A 30 9.33 -10.18 16.98
CA LYS A 30 8.75 -9.92 18.30
C LYS A 30 7.56 -8.95 18.23
N ILE A 31 7.16 -8.50 17.05
CA ILE A 31 5.94 -7.71 16.86
C ILE A 31 4.74 -8.67 16.79
N THR A 32 3.81 -8.53 17.74
CA THR A 32 2.56 -9.29 17.72
C THR A 32 1.42 -8.44 17.18
N VAL A 33 0.33 -9.08 16.77
CA VAL A 33 -0.92 -8.38 16.42
C VAL A 33 -1.41 -7.52 17.59
N THR A 34 -1.22 -7.95 18.85
CA THR A 34 -1.61 -7.15 20.02
C THR A 34 -0.85 -5.82 20.07
N ASP A 35 0.48 -5.86 19.93
CA ASP A 35 1.29 -4.64 19.95
C ASP A 35 0.88 -3.69 18.82
N LEU A 36 0.64 -4.27 17.64
CA LEU A 36 0.31 -3.52 16.45
C LEU A 36 -1.02 -2.79 16.56
N VAL A 37 -2.07 -3.47 17.02
CA VAL A 37 -3.40 -2.86 17.14
C VAL A 37 -3.49 -1.89 18.30
N GLN A 38 -2.70 -2.09 19.36
CA GLN A 38 -2.54 -1.11 20.44
C GLN A 38 -1.85 0.17 19.94
N GLU A 39 -0.74 0.04 19.22
CA GLU A 39 -0.04 1.19 18.61
C GLU A 39 -0.92 1.93 17.60
N ALA A 40 -1.73 1.20 16.81
CA ALA A 40 -2.63 1.79 15.81
C ALA A 40 -3.94 2.35 16.38
N GLY A 41 -4.28 2.06 17.65
CA GLY A 41 -5.55 2.50 18.24
C GLY A 41 -6.78 1.83 17.60
N VAL A 42 -6.65 0.58 17.14
CA VAL A 42 -7.73 -0.17 16.47
C VAL A 42 -8.04 -1.49 17.17
N SER A 43 -9.17 -2.12 16.86
CA SER A 43 -9.48 -3.44 17.41
C SER A 43 -8.78 -4.57 16.65
N ARG A 44 -8.49 -5.68 17.35
CA ARG A 44 -8.00 -6.92 16.72
C ARG A 44 -8.89 -7.40 15.57
N ASN A 45 -10.21 -7.28 15.72
CA ASN A 45 -11.15 -7.63 14.66
C ASN A 45 -10.94 -6.76 13.41
N SER A 46 -10.61 -5.49 13.58
CA SER A 46 -10.31 -4.59 12.45
C SER A 46 -9.03 -4.99 11.72
N PHE A 47 -8.02 -5.47 12.44
CA PHE A 47 -6.84 -6.07 11.82
C PHE A 47 -7.22 -7.30 10.99
N TYR A 48 -7.89 -8.29 11.59
CA TYR A 48 -8.17 -9.56 10.91
C TYR A 48 -9.18 -9.46 9.77
N ARG A 49 -10.04 -8.42 9.77
CA ARG A 49 -10.87 -8.09 8.59
C ARG A 49 -10.05 -7.62 7.40
N ASN A 50 -8.86 -7.05 7.63
CA ASN A 50 -8.05 -6.40 6.60
C ASN A 50 -6.80 -7.17 6.21
N TYR A 51 -6.23 -7.94 7.13
CA TYR A 51 -4.93 -8.58 6.95
C TYR A 51 -4.94 -10.01 7.48
N GLN A 52 -4.29 -10.91 6.74
CA GLN A 52 -4.09 -12.30 7.16
C GLN A 52 -2.81 -12.46 8.00
N SER A 53 -1.85 -11.55 7.82
CA SER A 53 -0.56 -11.56 8.53
C SER A 53 0.03 -10.15 8.59
N THR A 54 1.10 -9.98 9.36
CA THR A 54 1.86 -8.72 9.39
C THR A 54 2.66 -8.48 8.10
N GLU A 55 3.06 -9.54 7.40
CA GLU A 55 3.72 -9.40 6.08
C GLU A 55 2.73 -8.91 5.01
N GLU A 56 1.46 -9.28 5.12
CA GLU A 56 0.43 -8.82 4.19
C GLU A 56 0.27 -7.30 4.22
N ILE A 57 0.51 -6.67 5.38
CA ILE A 57 0.57 -5.21 5.49
C ILE A 57 1.67 -4.64 4.59
N ILE A 58 2.85 -5.27 4.62
CA ILE A 58 4.02 -4.83 3.85
C ILE A 58 3.77 -5.01 2.35
N ARG A 59 3.24 -6.16 1.93
CA ARG A 59 2.91 -6.42 0.53
C ARG A 59 1.96 -5.36 -0.03
N GLN A 60 0.91 -5.06 0.72
CA GLN A 60 -0.08 -4.08 0.30
C GLN A 60 0.44 -2.65 0.34
N PHE A 61 1.28 -2.30 1.32
CA PHE A 61 1.98 -1.01 1.31
C PHE A 61 2.79 -0.81 0.03
N LEU A 62 3.58 -1.82 -0.37
CA LEU A 62 4.38 -1.78 -1.59
C LEU A 62 3.49 -1.67 -2.84
N GLU A 63 2.41 -2.44 -2.90
CA GLU A 63 1.43 -2.41 -3.99
C GLU A 63 0.74 -1.04 -4.10
N GLU A 64 0.22 -0.50 -3.00
CA GLU A 64 -0.49 0.78 -2.96
C GLU A 64 0.45 1.94 -3.34
N LYS A 65 1.66 1.99 -2.77
CA LYS A 65 2.64 3.04 -3.07
C LYS A 65 3.10 2.98 -4.52
N THR A 66 3.33 1.77 -5.06
CA THR A 66 3.72 1.59 -6.47
C THR A 66 2.58 1.88 -7.43
N SER A 67 1.35 1.48 -7.10
CA SER A 67 0.17 1.78 -7.92
C SER A 67 -0.07 3.28 -8.02
N LYS A 68 0.12 4.02 -6.92
CA LYS A 68 0.02 5.48 -6.91
C LYS A 68 1.08 6.11 -7.82
N TRP A 69 2.36 5.78 -7.60
CA TRP A 69 3.46 6.29 -8.44
C TRP A 69 3.23 5.98 -9.92
N TRP A 70 2.85 4.75 -10.25
CA TRP A 70 2.62 4.33 -11.62
C TRP A 70 1.43 5.06 -12.29
N SER A 71 0.37 5.33 -11.52
CA SER A 71 -0.76 6.14 -12.00
C SER A 71 -0.32 7.55 -12.37
N GLU A 72 0.52 8.17 -11.55
CA GLU A 72 1.07 9.50 -11.77
C GLU A 72 2.04 9.51 -12.96
N PHE A 73 2.89 8.48 -13.08
CA PHE A 73 3.82 8.31 -14.20
C PHE A 73 3.09 8.23 -15.55
N ILE A 74 2.02 7.42 -15.65
CA ILE A 74 1.24 7.28 -16.89
C ILE A 74 0.42 8.54 -17.21
N ALA A 75 -0.06 9.27 -16.19
CA ALA A 75 -0.87 10.47 -16.40
C ALA A 75 -0.05 11.63 -17.00
N TYR A 76 1.26 11.65 -16.79
CA TYR A 76 2.16 12.74 -17.22
C TYR A 76 3.42 12.20 -17.91
N PRO A 77 3.28 11.53 -19.08
CA PRO A 77 4.40 10.85 -19.73
C PRO A 77 5.53 11.81 -20.15
N ASP A 78 5.20 13.04 -20.52
CA ASP A 78 6.19 14.05 -20.93
C ASP A 78 7.06 14.57 -19.77
N ARG A 79 6.62 14.37 -18.52
CA ARG A 79 7.37 14.76 -17.32
C ARG A 79 8.49 13.78 -17.00
N TYR A 80 8.40 12.55 -17.52
CA TYR A 80 9.18 11.41 -17.07
C TYR A 80 9.78 10.65 -18.25
N PRO A 81 10.89 11.14 -18.83
CA PRO A 81 11.41 10.61 -20.09
C PRO A 81 11.94 9.18 -19.99
N HIS A 82 12.27 8.68 -18.78
CA HIS A 82 12.88 7.37 -18.59
C HIS A 82 12.23 6.60 -17.43
N VAL A 83 11.48 5.55 -17.76
CA VAL A 83 10.81 4.69 -16.77
C VAL A 83 11.78 4.08 -15.75
N ILE A 84 13.02 3.78 -16.16
CA ILE A 84 14.03 3.19 -15.29
C ILE A 84 14.47 4.19 -14.21
N SER A 85 14.73 5.45 -14.55
CA SER A 85 15.12 6.45 -13.55
C SER A 85 13.98 6.74 -12.59
N GLU A 86 12.75 6.83 -13.09
CA GLU A 86 11.58 7.02 -12.22
C GLU A 86 11.34 5.85 -11.28
N MET A 87 11.57 4.64 -11.76
CA MET A 87 11.51 3.45 -10.92
C MET A 87 12.56 3.54 -9.78
N PHE A 88 13.78 3.98 -10.08
CA PHE A 88 14.80 4.20 -9.04
C PHE A 88 14.37 5.27 -8.03
N TYR A 89 13.81 6.40 -8.49
CA TYR A 89 13.31 7.44 -7.59
C TYR A 89 12.15 6.96 -6.72
N HIS A 90 11.24 6.18 -7.28
CA HIS A 90 10.14 5.55 -6.54
C HIS A 90 10.63 4.69 -5.37
N PHE A 91 11.59 3.79 -5.63
CA PHE A 91 12.17 2.98 -4.55
C PHE A 91 13.02 3.82 -3.58
N LEU A 92 13.69 4.87 -4.05
CA LEU A 92 14.44 5.79 -3.18
C LEU A 92 13.52 6.59 -2.24
N ASP A 93 12.29 6.92 -2.67
CA ASP A 93 11.25 7.54 -1.83
C ASP A 93 10.76 6.60 -0.71
N MET A 94 11.01 5.30 -0.83
CA MET A 94 10.71 4.28 0.19
C MET A 94 11.96 3.83 0.96
N LYS A 95 13.06 4.58 0.91
CA LYS A 95 14.35 4.12 1.48
C LYS A 95 14.28 3.76 2.97
N GLU A 96 13.46 4.45 3.77
CA GLU A 96 13.33 4.15 5.19
C GLU A 96 12.62 2.82 5.41
N GLU A 97 11.52 2.58 4.72
CA GLU A 97 10.78 1.33 4.80
C GLU A 97 11.62 0.17 4.24
N ILE A 98 12.32 0.39 3.12
CA ILE A 98 13.22 -0.61 2.53
C ILE A 98 14.38 -0.96 3.48
N ASP A 99 14.98 0.03 4.15
CA ASP A 99 16.01 -0.22 5.17
C ASP A 99 15.45 -1.03 6.35
N LEU A 100 14.23 -0.75 6.79
CA LEU A 100 13.55 -1.54 7.82
C LEU A 100 13.31 -2.99 7.38
N LEU A 101 12.88 -3.21 6.14
CA LEU A 101 12.71 -4.57 5.60
C LEU A 101 14.05 -5.31 5.54
N TYR A 102 15.10 -4.63 5.10
CA TYR A 102 16.44 -5.20 5.02
C TYR A 102 16.95 -5.66 6.39
N ARG A 103 16.91 -4.77 7.39
CA ARG A 103 17.33 -5.08 8.76
C ARG A 103 16.49 -6.16 9.42
N ALA A 104 15.22 -6.28 9.04
CA ALA A 104 14.31 -7.30 9.54
C ALA A 104 14.45 -8.67 8.85
N GLY A 105 15.31 -8.81 7.82
CA GLY A 105 15.41 -10.03 7.01
C GLY A 105 14.23 -10.25 6.06
N LEU A 106 13.47 -9.19 5.76
CA LEU A 106 12.26 -9.21 4.95
C LEU A 106 12.46 -8.70 3.52
N SER A 107 13.72 -8.57 3.06
CA SER A 107 14.04 -8.12 1.69
C SER A 107 13.36 -8.94 0.59
N HIS A 108 13.03 -10.20 0.88
CA HIS A 108 12.33 -11.08 -0.06
C HIS A 108 10.93 -10.54 -0.45
N LEU A 109 10.25 -9.80 0.43
CA LEU A 109 8.96 -9.17 0.12
C LEU A 109 9.11 -8.05 -0.92
N LEU A 110 10.18 -7.26 -0.81
CA LEU A 110 10.52 -6.25 -1.81
C LEU A 110 10.87 -6.89 -3.15
N MET A 111 11.65 -7.97 -3.14
CA MET A 111 12.02 -8.71 -4.36
C MET A 111 10.81 -9.35 -5.03
N GLU A 112 9.91 -9.97 -4.26
CA GLU A 112 8.63 -10.49 -4.74
C GLU A 112 7.83 -9.39 -5.45
N HIS A 113 7.69 -8.23 -4.81
CA HIS A 113 7.00 -7.07 -5.36
C HIS A 113 7.62 -6.57 -6.68
N ILE A 114 8.94 -6.41 -6.74
CA ILE A 114 9.66 -5.99 -7.96
C ILE A 114 9.40 -6.97 -9.11
N VAL A 115 9.47 -8.27 -8.85
CA VAL A 115 9.20 -9.31 -9.86
C VAL A 115 7.75 -9.25 -10.35
N LEU A 116 6.79 -9.04 -9.44
CA LEU A 116 5.38 -8.90 -9.79
C LEU A 116 5.13 -7.67 -10.68
N CYS A 117 5.64 -6.50 -10.30
CA CYS A 117 5.51 -5.28 -11.11
C CYS A 117 6.15 -5.43 -12.50
N GLY A 118 7.32 -6.07 -12.56
CA GLY A 118 7.99 -6.37 -13.83
C GLY A 118 7.14 -7.24 -14.75
N ARG A 119 6.52 -8.31 -14.21
CA ARG A 119 5.60 -9.18 -14.99
C ARG A 119 4.37 -8.43 -15.48
N GLN A 120 3.72 -7.65 -14.61
CA GLN A 120 2.52 -6.88 -14.99
C GLN A 120 2.82 -5.81 -16.05
N SER A 121 4.06 -5.32 -16.10
CA SER A 121 4.53 -4.38 -17.13
C SER A 121 4.66 -5.06 -18.49
N LEU A 122 5.05 -6.34 -18.52
CA LEU A 122 5.17 -7.14 -19.73
C LEU A 122 3.81 -7.62 -20.27
N THR A 123 2.85 -7.89 -19.39
CA THR A 123 1.51 -8.38 -19.77
C THR A 123 0.53 -7.26 -20.11
N GLY A 124 0.87 -6.00 -19.83
CA GLY A 124 -0.04 -4.85 -19.98
C GLY A 124 -1.15 -4.78 -18.93
N GLU A 125 -1.18 -5.70 -17.96
CA GLU A 125 -2.19 -5.77 -16.90
C GLU A 125 -2.19 -4.55 -15.98
N LEU A 126 -1.04 -3.88 -15.85
CA LEU A 126 -0.94 -2.60 -15.15
C LEU A 126 -1.93 -1.57 -15.71
N LYS A 127 -2.12 -1.48 -17.04
CA LYS A 127 -3.14 -0.57 -17.62
C LYS A 127 -4.56 -0.96 -17.23
N GLY A 128 -4.87 -2.26 -17.19
CA GLY A 128 -6.22 -2.78 -16.90
C GLY A 128 -6.64 -2.65 -15.43
N GLN A 129 -5.70 -2.76 -14.49
CA GLN A 129 -5.97 -2.55 -13.07
C GLN A 129 -6.23 -1.06 -12.75
N LEU A 130 -5.54 -0.15 -13.44
CA LEU A 130 -5.68 1.30 -13.29
C LEU A 130 -7.00 1.84 -13.84
N GLN A 131 -7.43 1.42 -15.03
CA GLN A 131 -8.74 1.79 -15.58
C GLN A 131 -9.87 1.36 -14.65
N ARG A 132 -9.78 0.18 -14.04
CA ARG A 132 -10.73 -0.28 -13.02
C ARG A 132 -10.67 0.55 -11.74
N HIS A 133 -9.53 1.13 -11.38
CA HIS A 133 -9.38 1.97 -10.20
C HIS A 133 -9.88 3.42 -10.45
N GLN A 134 -9.72 3.94 -11.66
CA GLN A 134 -10.24 5.25 -12.09
C GLN A 134 -11.76 5.25 -12.28
N LEU A 135 -12.33 4.23 -12.94
CA LEU A 135 -13.78 4.06 -13.10
C LEU A 135 -14.50 3.91 -11.76
N MET A 136 -13.86 3.27 -10.77
CA MET A 136 -14.43 3.14 -9.43
C MET A 136 -14.32 4.41 -8.58
N LYS A 137 -13.40 5.34 -8.89
CA LYS A 137 -13.36 6.66 -8.23
C LYS A 137 -14.39 7.64 -8.82
N GLN A 138 -14.76 7.48 -10.10
CA GLN A 138 -15.81 8.29 -10.75
C GLN A 138 -17.22 7.88 -10.30
N ASN A 139 -17.46 6.60 -10.00
CA ASN A 139 -18.79 6.12 -9.54
C ASN A 139 -19.07 6.38 -8.05
N VAL A 140 -18.14 6.93 -7.27
CA VAL A 140 -18.35 7.28 -5.84
C VAL A 140 -18.73 8.76 -5.67
N THR A 141 -18.54 9.60 -6.68
CA THR A 141 -18.88 11.03 -6.62
C THR A 141 -20.31 11.37 -7.01
N GLU A 142 -21.13 10.39 -7.42
CA GLU A 142 -22.51 10.65 -7.90
C GLU A 142 -23.63 10.18 -6.95
N ASP A 143 -23.36 9.52 -5.82
CA ASP A 143 -24.43 8.85 -5.03
C ASP A 143 -24.54 9.25 -3.54
N ASP A 144 -23.79 10.24 -3.05
CA ASP A 144 -23.87 10.70 -1.64
C ASP A 144 -24.45 12.13 -1.50
N SER A 145 -25.45 12.47 -2.32
CA SER A 145 -26.39 13.54 -1.98
C SER A 145 -27.65 12.92 -1.38
N TYR A 146 -28.04 13.40 -0.20
CA TYR A 146 -29.24 13.06 0.61
C TYR A 146 -29.06 11.99 1.70
N GLU A 147 -28.64 12.42 2.91
CA GLU A 147 -29.52 12.52 4.09
C GLU A 147 -28.71 13.00 5.31
N ILE A 148 -28.77 14.31 5.57
CA ILE A 148 -28.52 14.86 6.91
C ILE A 148 -29.89 15.11 7.50
N CYS A 149 -30.28 14.31 8.50
CA CYS A 149 -31.35 14.64 9.43
C CYS A 149 -30.77 14.61 10.85
N TYR A 150 -31.09 15.68 11.58
CA TYR A 150 -30.62 16.10 12.90
C TYR A 150 -30.63 15.03 14.00
#